data_AF-V4RIK8-F1
#
_entry.id   AF-V4RIK8-F1
#
_cell.length_a   1.000
_cell.length_b   1.000
_cell.length_c   1.000
_cell.angle_alpha   90.00
_cell.angle_beta   90.00
_cell.angle_gamma   90.00
#
_symmetry.space_group_name_H-M   'P 1'
#
loop_
_entity.id
_entity.type
_entity.pdbx_description
1 polymer ?
#
loop_
_entity_poly.entity_id
_entity_poly.type
_entity_poly.pdbx_seq_one_letter_code
_entity_poly.pdbx_strand_id
1 'polypeptide(L)'
;MSSIEHEGIAAGAQADTERIRRQAARVARVLQGRARQRRRRRLLIASGCAAALLVAVGVGFASSPWPPGVTVRHIVAAPSCERARMVRLAPALRGEPGYWDRHDRNGNGVACEYGLSSPVEESL
;
A
#
# COMPACT_ATOMS: atom_id res chain seq x y z
N MET A 1 8.53 -67.28 31.70
CA MET A 1 8.30 -66.97 30.28
C MET A 1 7.82 -65.53 30.03
N SER A 2 6.95 -64.95 30.86
CA SER A 2 6.32 -63.63 30.59
C SER A 2 7.25 -62.40 30.66
N SER A 3 8.36 -62.41 31.40
CA SER A 3 9.26 -61.23 31.49
C SER A 3 10.07 -60.93 30.23
N ILE A 4 10.43 -61.94 29.43
CA ILE A 4 11.30 -61.76 28.25
C ILE A 4 10.51 -61.15 27.08
N GLU A 5 9.20 -61.42 27.00
CA GLU A 5 8.32 -60.86 25.96
C GLU A 5 8.11 -59.34 26.15
N HIS A 6 8.03 -58.87 27.39
CA HIS A 6 7.86 -57.44 27.68
C HIS A 6 9.12 -56.60 27.39
N GLU A 7 10.33 -57.13 27.63
CA GLU A 7 11.58 -56.42 27.28
C GLU A 7 11.77 -56.31 25.75
N GLY A 8 11.38 -57.34 24.99
CA GLY A 8 11.45 -57.32 23.53
C GLY A 8 10.52 -56.28 22.89
N ILE A 9 9.31 -56.10 23.43
CA ILE A 9 8.33 -55.13 22.94
C ILE A 9 8.80 -53.69 23.23
N ALA A 10 9.37 -53.43 24.41
CA ALA A 10 9.90 -52.12 24.77
C ALA A 10 11.11 -51.72 23.90
N ALA A 11 12.04 -52.66 23.66
CA ALA A 11 13.20 -52.44 22.80
C ALA A 11 12.81 -52.17 21.33
N GLY A 12 11.79 -52.88 20.81
CA GLY A 12 11.24 -52.65 19.47
C GLY A 12 10.64 -51.24 19.33
N ALA A 13 9.83 -50.81 20.30
CA ALA A 13 9.22 -49.48 20.30
C ALA A 13 10.26 -48.34 20.34
N GLN A 14 11.37 -48.54 21.05
CA GLN A 14 12.49 -47.57 21.11
C GLN A 14 13.26 -47.50 19.79
N ALA A 15 13.51 -48.65 19.14
CA ALA A 15 14.18 -48.68 17.84
C ALA A 15 13.35 -48.01 16.73
N ASP A 16 12.03 -48.19 16.74
CA ASP A 16 11.13 -47.60 15.76
C ASP A 16 10.98 -46.08 15.95
N THR A 17 10.88 -45.61 17.18
CA THR A 17 10.84 -44.16 17.47
C THR A 17 12.11 -43.43 17.03
N GLU A 18 13.28 -44.04 17.19
CA GLU A 18 14.54 -43.48 16.71
C GLU A 18 14.62 -43.46 15.16
N ARG A 19 14.13 -44.51 14.48
CA ARG A 19 14.01 -44.51 13.01
C ARG A 19 13.10 -43.39 12.52
N ILE A 20 11.92 -43.23 13.14
CA ILE A 20 10.96 -42.18 12.81
C ILE A 20 11.58 -40.79 13.04
N ARG A 21 12.27 -40.58 14.18
CA ARG A 21 12.98 -39.32 14.46
C ARG A 21 14.05 -39.00 13.41
N ARG A 22 14.86 -39.97 13.01
CA ARG A 22 15.91 -39.79 11.99
C ARG A 22 15.33 -39.43 10.63
N GLN A 23 14.23 -40.08 10.24
CA GLN A 23 13.52 -39.75 9.01
C GLN A 23 12.91 -38.34 9.06
N ALA A 24 12.24 -38.00 10.17
CA ALA A 24 11.67 -36.67 10.39
C ALA A 24 12.72 -35.56 10.35
N ALA A 25 13.89 -35.78 10.95
CA ALA A 25 14.99 -34.82 10.95
C ALA A 25 15.52 -34.50 9.54
N ARG A 26 15.57 -35.50 8.64
CA ARG A 26 15.96 -35.28 7.23
C ARG A 26 14.93 -34.45 6.48
N VAL A 27 13.64 -34.75 6.63
CA VAL A 27 12.54 -34.01 5.99
C VAL A 27 12.47 -32.58 6.52
N ALA A 28 12.62 -32.40 7.83
CA ALA A 28 12.61 -31.08 8.47
C ALA A 28 13.70 -30.15 7.91
N ARG A 29 14.92 -30.64 7.66
CA ARG A 29 16.00 -29.83 7.05
C ARG A 29 15.64 -29.31 5.66
N VAL A 30 15.04 -30.15 4.81
CA VAL A 30 14.62 -29.78 3.45
C VAL A 30 13.49 -28.75 3.50
N LEU A 31 12.49 -28.96 4.37
CA LEU A 31 11.39 -28.03 4.55
C LEU A 31 11.86 -26.69 5.13
N GLN A 32 12.78 -26.70 6.11
CA GLN A 32 13.38 -25.49 6.67
C GLN A 32 14.17 -24.70 5.61
N GLY A 33 14.91 -25.38 4.73
CA GLY A 33 15.59 -24.75 3.60
C GLY A 33 14.60 -24.06 2.65
N ARG A 34 13.53 -24.76 2.25
CA ARG A 34 12.47 -24.19 1.40
C ARG A 34 11.71 -23.05 2.09
N ALA A 35 11.43 -23.14 3.38
CA ALA A 35 10.78 -22.10 4.16
C ALA A 35 11.65 -20.83 4.26
N ARG A 36 12.95 -20.98 4.52
CA ARG A 36 13.92 -19.87 4.50
C ARG A 36 14.02 -19.24 3.11
N GLN A 37 14.06 -20.05 2.06
CA GLN A 37 14.10 -19.57 0.67
C GLN A 37 12.82 -18.81 0.29
N ARG A 38 11.64 -19.33 0.65
CA ARG A 38 10.35 -18.65 0.46
C ARG A 38 10.30 -17.33 1.22
N ARG A 39 10.77 -17.30 2.48
CA ARG A 39 10.85 -16.07 3.28
C ARG A 39 11.79 -15.04 2.64
N ARG A 40 13.00 -15.44 2.23
CA ARG A 40 13.93 -14.56 1.51
C ARG A 40 13.33 -14.01 0.23
N ARG A 41 12.72 -14.87 -0.60
CA ARG A 41 12.06 -14.43 -1.85
C ARG A 41 10.93 -13.44 -1.58
N ARG A 42 10.09 -13.69 -0.57
CA ARG A 42 9.04 -12.74 -0.16
C ARG A 42 9.61 -11.41 0.29
N LEU A 43 10.69 -11.41 1.07
CA LEU A 43 11.36 -10.19 1.52
C LEU A 43 11.96 -9.41 0.34
N LEU A 44 12.62 -10.09 -0.62
CA LEU A 44 13.16 -9.46 -1.83
C LEU A 44 12.07 -8.84 -2.71
N ILE A 45 10.94 -9.55 -2.88
CA ILE A 45 9.79 -9.02 -3.63
C ILE A 45 9.21 -7.81 -2.90
N ALA A 46 8.97 -7.91 -1.59
CA ALA A 46 8.43 -6.82 -0.79
C ALA A 46 9.35 -5.58 -0.82
N SER A 47 10.67 -5.76 -0.66
CA SER A 47 11.63 -4.66 -0.75
C SER A 47 11.68 -4.06 -2.16
N GLY A 48 11.58 -4.89 -3.20
CA GLY A 48 11.51 -4.44 -4.59
C GLY A 48 10.27 -3.59 -4.87
N CYS A 49 9.09 -4.04 -4.42
CA CYS A 49 7.85 -3.28 -4.52
C CYS A 49 7.94 -1.95 -3.73
N ALA A 50 8.48 -1.98 -2.52
CA ALA A 50 8.67 -0.77 -1.72
C ALA A 50 9.60 0.23 -2.40
N ALA A 51 10.73 -0.22 -2.95
CA ALA A 51 11.66 0.63 -3.69
C ALA A 51 11.01 1.24 -4.95
N ALA A 52 10.26 0.44 -5.71
CA ALA A 52 9.55 0.93 -6.89
C ALA A 52 8.49 1.99 -6.54
N LEU A 53 7.75 1.80 -5.45
CA LEU A 53 6.79 2.80 -4.95
C LEU A 53 7.49 4.10 -4.55
N LEU A 54 8.61 4.03 -3.83
CA LEU A 54 9.38 5.22 -3.44
C LEU A 54 9.89 6.00 -4.66
N VAL A 55 10.40 5.29 -5.67
CA VAL A 55 10.86 5.92 -6.92
C VAL A 55 9.70 6.58 -7.65
N ALA A 56 8.56 5.89 -7.80
CA ALA A 56 7.39 6.45 -8.48
C ALA A 56 6.88 7.72 -7.80
N VAL A 57 6.81 7.72 -6.46
CA VAL A 57 6.44 8.90 -5.67
C VAL A 57 7.46 10.03 -5.87
N GLY A 58 8.76 9.74 -5.76
CA GLY A 58 9.81 10.73 -5.95
C GLY A 58 9.79 11.37 -7.33
N VAL A 59 9.65 10.57 -8.39
CA VAL A 59 9.52 11.06 -9.77
C VAL A 59 8.27 11.92 -9.94
N GLY A 60 7.12 11.47 -9.44
CA GLY A 60 5.86 12.22 -9.54
C GLY A 60 5.93 13.60 -8.86
N PHE A 61 6.61 13.69 -7.70
CA PHE A 61 6.86 14.97 -7.04
C PHE A 61 7.87 15.83 -7.79
N ALA A 62 8.95 15.25 -8.34
CA ALA A 62 9.95 15.99 -9.11
C ALA A 62 9.40 16.52 -10.44
N SER A 63 8.45 15.82 -11.06
CA SER A 63 7.78 16.26 -12.30
C SER A 63 6.59 17.19 -12.04
N SER A 64 6.21 17.43 -10.78
CA SER A 64 5.07 18.29 -10.45
C SER A 64 5.42 19.76 -10.75
N PRO A 65 4.51 20.54 -11.34
CA PRO A 65 4.71 21.98 -11.54
C PRO A 65 4.81 22.78 -10.24
N TRP A 66 4.45 22.16 -9.11
CA TRP A 66 4.28 22.82 -7.83
C TRP A 66 5.13 22.19 -6.73
N PRO A 67 5.45 22.94 -5.66
CA PRO A 67 6.10 22.39 -4.48
C PRO A 67 5.28 21.24 -3.87
N PRO A 68 5.91 20.21 -3.27
CA PRO A 68 5.23 19.01 -2.77
C PRO A 68 4.05 19.30 -1.84
N GLY A 69 4.17 20.30 -0.96
CA GLY A 69 3.09 20.70 -0.06
C GLY A 69 1.86 21.24 -0.78
N VAL A 70 2.05 21.95 -1.89
CA VAL A 70 0.96 22.47 -2.74
C VAL A 70 0.30 21.32 -3.52
N THR A 71 1.10 20.40 -4.05
CA THR A 71 0.60 19.21 -4.75
C THR A 71 -0.28 18.34 -3.85
N VAL A 72 0.13 18.11 -2.60
CA VAL A 72 -0.68 17.39 -1.62
C VAL A 72 -2.00 18.13 -1.36
N ARG A 73 -1.96 19.46 -1.17
CA ARG A 73 -3.18 20.25 -0.99
C ARG A 73 -4.09 20.17 -2.22
N HIS A 74 -3.55 20.22 -3.44
CA HIS A 74 -4.33 20.08 -4.67
C HIS A 74 -5.04 18.72 -4.74
N ILE A 75 -4.37 17.63 -4.35
CA ILE A 75 -4.97 16.28 -4.25
C ILE A 75 -6.07 16.24 -3.17
N VAL A 76 -5.82 16.83 -2.00
CA VAL A 76 -6.81 16.90 -0.91
C VAL A 76 -8.03 17.74 -1.29
N ALA A 77 -7.82 18.80 -2.09
CA ALA A 77 -8.89 19.65 -2.60
C ALA A 77 -9.83 18.89 -3.55
N ALA A 78 -9.37 17.82 -4.20
CA ALA A 78 -10.07 17.14 -5.27
C ALA A 78 -11.51 16.70 -4.94
N PRO A 79 -11.86 16.14 -3.78
CA PRO A 79 -13.16 15.51 -3.61
C PRO A 79 -14.34 16.46 -3.40
N SER A 80 -14.10 17.70 -2.93
CA SER A 80 -15.17 18.67 -2.71
C SER A 80 -14.64 20.11 -2.60
N CYS A 81 -15.51 21.08 -2.89
CA CYS A 81 -15.19 22.49 -2.69
C CYS A 81 -14.99 22.88 -1.21
N GLU A 82 -15.59 22.16 -0.28
CA GLU A 82 -15.30 22.34 1.15
C GLU A 82 -13.84 21.98 1.46
N ARG A 83 -13.35 20.83 0.95
CA ARG A 83 -11.95 20.44 1.13
C ARG A 83 -11.01 21.43 0.46
N ALA A 84 -11.34 21.88 -0.74
CA ALA A 84 -10.56 22.91 -1.45
C ALA A 84 -10.44 24.21 -0.63
N ARG A 85 -11.53 24.66 0.00
CA ARG A 85 -11.52 25.82 0.93
C ARG A 85 -10.73 25.54 2.19
N MET A 86 -10.87 24.36 2.80
CA MET A 86 -10.14 23.96 4.00
C MET A 86 -8.61 24.01 3.79
N VAL A 87 -8.13 23.59 2.62
CA VAL A 87 -6.70 23.65 2.27
C VAL A 87 -6.26 24.99 1.66
N ARG A 88 -7.16 26.00 1.64
CA ARG A 88 -6.95 27.35 1.12
C ARG A 88 -6.53 27.37 -0.36
N LEU A 89 -7.14 26.50 -1.16
CA LEU A 89 -6.97 26.45 -2.61
C LEU A 89 -8.27 26.75 -3.37
N ALA A 90 -9.26 27.36 -2.71
CA ALA A 90 -10.49 27.77 -3.37
C ALA A 90 -10.83 29.23 -3.01
N PRO A 91 -11.37 30.00 -3.97
CA PRO A 91 -11.57 29.66 -5.39
C PRO A 91 -10.23 29.49 -6.13
N ALA A 92 -10.24 28.74 -7.23
CA ALA A 92 -9.05 28.50 -8.04
C ALA A 92 -9.36 28.68 -9.52
N LEU A 93 -8.41 29.27 -10.26
CA LEU A 93 -8.48 29.43 -11.71
C LEU A 93 -7.96 28.18 -12.43
N ARG A 94 -8.38 27.99 -13.68
CA ARG A 94 -7.89 26.89 -14.53
C ARG A 94 -6.36 26.89 -14.59
N GLY A 95 -5.75 25.77 -14.23
CA GLY A 95 -4.30 25.60 -14.17
C GLY A 95 -3.67 25.88 -12.80
N GLU A 96 -4.45 26.39 -11.84
CA GLU A 96 -3.98 26.62 -10.47
C GLU A 96 -4.20 25.40 -9.56
N PRO A 97 -3.38 25.26 -8.50
CA PRO A 97 -3.65 24.31 -7.43
C PRO A 97 -5.06 24.54 -6.83
N GLY A 98 -5.85 23.47 -6.68
CA GLY A 98 -7.24 23.55 -6.22
C GLY A 98 -8.28 23.51 -7.34
N TYR A 99 -7.90 23.81 -8.58
CA TYR A 99 -8.79 23.70 -9.72
C TYR A 99 -8.96 22.23 -10.15
N TRP A 100 -10.22 21.80 -10.24
CA TRP A 100 -10.64 20.52 -10.78
C TRP A 100 -11.86 20.77 -11.66
N ASP A 101 -11.92 20.22 -12.87
CA ASP A 101 -13.04 20.52 -13.80
C ASP A 101 -14.41 20.17 -13.21
N ARG A 102 -14.50 19.15 -12.35
CA ARG A 102 -15.74 18.79 -11.64
C ARG A 102 -16.22 19.84 -10.63
N HIS A 103 -15.39 20.82 -10.27
CA HIS A 103 -15.72 21.90 -9.35
C HIS A 103 -16.06 23.22 -10.06
N ASP A 104 -15.85 23.29 -11.38
CA ASP A 104 -16.22 24.39 -12.25
C ASP A 104 -17.59 24.07 -12.87
N ARG A 105 -18.67 24.42 -12.15
CA ARG A 105 -20.03 24.00 -12.51
C ARG A 105 -20.53 24.67 -13.80
N ASN A 106 -20.10 25.89 -14.08
CA ASN A 106 -20.53 26.70 -15.22
C ASN A 106 -19.50 26.69 -16.36
N GLY A 107 -18.32 26.09 -16.16
CA GLY A 107 -17.28 25.97 -17.18
C GLY A 107 -16.56 27.30 -17.46
N ASN A 108 -16.66 28.29 -16.57
CA ASN A 108 -16.08 29.62 -16.78
C ASN A 108 -14.57 29.68 -16.46
N GLY A 109 -13.98 28.56 -16.03
CA GLY A 109 -12.59 28.47 -15.62
C GLY A 109 -12.32 28.84 -14.17
N VAL A 110 -13.35 29.00 -13.34
CA VAL A 110 -13.24 29.27 -11.90
C VAL A 110 -13.90 28.14 -11.11
N ALA A 111 -13.08 27.37 -10.40
CA ALA A 111 -13.56 26.30 -9.54
C ALA A 111 -13.96 26.82 -8.16
N CYS A 112 -15.01 26.22 -7.58
CA CYS A 112 -15.44 26.46 -6.19
C CYS A 112 -15.73 27.93 -5.86
N GLU A 113 -16.32 28.65 -6.80
CA GLU A 113 -16.80 30.02 -6.62
C GLU A 113 -17.62 30.15 -5.33
N TYR A 114 -17.41 31.24 -4.60
CA TYR A 114 -18.32 31.61 -3.51
C TYR A 114 -19.64 32.01 -4.17
N GLY A 115 -20.74 31.41 -3.72
CA GLY A 115 -22.05 31.69 -4.28
C GLY A 115 -22.45 33.16 -4.10
N LEU A 116 -22.10 33.99 -5.07
CA LEU A 116 -23.04 34.93 -5.66
C LEU A 116 -23.63 34.18 -6.86
N SER A 117 -24.86 33.72 -6.71
CA SER A 117 -25.78 33.84 -7.83
C SER A 117 -25.61 35.26 -8.38
N SER A 118 -25.19 35.38 -9.64
CA SER A 118 -25.34 36.54 -10.53
C SER A 118 -25.83 37.87 -9.89
N PRO A 119 -25.06 38.97 -9.92
CA PRO A 119 -25.64 40.26 -10.22
C PRO A 119 -25.94 40.29 -11.72
N VAL A 120 -27.21 40.09 -12.04
CA VAL A 120 -28.02 40.86 -13.00
C VAL A 120 -27.28 41.34 -14.26
N GLU A 121 -27.69 40.81 -15.41
CA GLU A 121 -28.20 41.61 -16.54
C GLU A 121 -27.98 43.14 -16.44
N GLU A 122 -26.75 43.63 -16.48
CA GLU A 122 -26.49 45.07 -16.55
C GLU A 122 -25.12 45.38 -17.15
N SER A 123 -25.02 45.24 -18.47
CA SER A 123 -24.09 46.00 -19.32
C SER A 123 -24.53 45.85 -20.77
N LEU A 124 -25.42 46.77 -21.16
CA LEU A 124 -25.57 47.42 -22.47
C LEU A 124 -24.94 46.73 -23.69
#